data_AF-A0A679HNB4-F1
#
_entry.id   AF-A0A679HNB4-F1
#
_cell.length_a   1.000
_cell.length_b   1.000
_cell.length_c   1.000
_cell.angle_alpha   90.00
_cell.angle_beta   90.00
_cell.angle_gamma   90.00
#
_symmetry.space_group_name_H-M   'P 1'
#
loop_
_entity.id
_entity.type
_entity.pdbx_description
1 polymer ?
#
loop_
_entity_poly.entity_id
_entity_poly.type
_entity_poly.pdbx_seq_one_letter_code
_entity_poly.pdbx_strand_id
1 'polypeptide(L)'
;MAQLNSEYDDVKAKEADDEGEKIETLASEAEIQASMDEYKAELMNRESVAKERVMRGVYAAKGGVVGVFKISSCGTYKELRISMDCEDKRDNSYTTGNVGATYIENGNVNFVFCLTNASRYYPGGVLLVDHINYNLTLTQEYRRENRQMDVIVCHHDAEDNNPSNYVEGNDNLYNSKASLGGYTKIDDDVTLAWGFPSNGSSFSIANYFGPAGIQYGLLSTTNAATGTIHCDDEDSNNKNWIQRYNLGYTLDNSFNESVALNDFGITENGNTTYSVSLSTDAKFSKNNRFYPSRLY
;
A
#
# COMPACT_ATOMS: atom_id res chain seq x y z
N MET A 1 14.26 52.66 -14.68
CA MET A 1 13.69 51.98 -15.87
C MET A 1 14.35 50.64 -16.18
N ALA A 2 15.53 50.27 -15.62
CA ALA A 2 16.19 48.99 -15.91
C ALA A 2 15.95 47.86 -14.89
N GLN A 3 15.14 48.10 -13.85
CA GLN A 3 14.89 47.13 -12.76
C GLN A 3 13.50 46.47 -12.82
N LEU A 4 12.65 46.86 -13.78
CA LEU A 4 11.30 46.32 -13.95
C LEU A 4 11.18 45.30 -15.10
N ASN A 5 12.23 45.16 -15.92
CA ASN A 5 12.25 44.19 -17.03
C ASN A 5 12.91 42.86 -16.66
N SER A 6 13.77 42.80 -15.64
CA SER A 6 14.37 41.52 -15.23
C SER A 6 13.39 40.62 -14.48
N GLU A 7 12.47 41.19 -13.69
CA GLU A 7 11.39 40.42 -13.06
C GLU A 7 10.37 39.90 -14.08
N TYR A 8 10.13 40.61 -15.19
CA TYR A 8 9.19 40.19 -16.22
C TYR A 8 9.77 39.07 -17.11
N ASP A 9 11.07 39.10 -17.36
CA ASP A 9 11.76 38.03 -18.11
C ASP A 9 12.01 36.78 -17.24
N ASP A 10 12.23 36.91 -15.92
CA ASP A 10 12.29 35.77 -14.99
C ASP A 10 10.93 35.09 -14.79
N VAL A 11 9.83 35.86 -14.81
CA VAL A 11 8.46 35.29 -14.75
C VAL A 11 8.14 34.50 -16.03
N LYS A 12 8.60 34.97 -17.20
CA LYS A 12 8.46 34.20 -18.45
C LYS A 12 9.39 32.99 -18.55
N ALA A 13 10.54 33.01 -17.89
CA ALA A 13 11.42 31.84 -17.82
C ALA A 13 10.87 30.75 -16.90
N LYS A 14 10.03 31.09 -15.92
CA LYS A 14 9.31 30.12 -15.08
C LYS A 14 8.06 29.52 -15.73
N GLU A 15 7.52 30.14 -16.78
CA GLU A 15 6.38 29.63 -17.55
C GLU A 15 6.80 28.81 -18.79
N ALA A 16 8.10 28.68 -19.06
CA ALA A 16 8.62 28.05 -20.29
C ALA A 16 9.02 26.56 -20.15
N ASP A 17 8.94 25.97 -18.96
CA ASP A 17 9.17 24.52 -18.76
C ASP A 17 7.92 23.66 -19.05
N ASP A 18 6.79 24.30 -19.41
CA ASP A 18 5.47 23.67 -19.49
C ASP A 18 5.06 23.16 -20.90
N GLU A 19 5.92 23.28 -21.91
CA GLU A 19 5.59 22.89 -23.31
C GLU A 19 6.24 21.58 -23.80
N GLY A 20 7.03 20.89 -22.96
CA GLY A 20 7.66 19.61 -23.31
C GLY A 20 6.75 18.39 -23.10
N GLU A 21 7.09 17.21 -23.62
CA GLU A 21 6.47 15.94 -23.14
C GLU A 21 6.85 15.70 -21.67
N LYS A 22 5.99 15.03 -20.90
CA LYS A 22 6.32 14.62 -19.51
C LYS A 22 7.32 13.48 -19.63
N ILE A 23 8.46 13.56 -18.93
CA ILE A 23 9.53 12.58 -19.04
C ILE A 23 9.78 11.98 -17.67
N GLU A 24 9.42 10.71 -17.53
CA GLU A 24 9.76 9.88 -16.37
C GLU A 24 11.21 9.42 -16.50
N THR A 25 12.06 9.77 -15.53
CA THR A 25 13.44 9.30 -15.48
C THR A 25 13.67 8.47 -14.22
N LEU A 26 14.10 7.23 -14.43
CA LEU A 26 14.44 6.34 -13.32
C LEU A 26 15.84 6.63 -12.80
N ALA A 27 16.01 6.49 -11.48
CA ALA A 27 17.33 6.42 -10.87
C ALA A 27 18.13 5.22 -11.36
N SER A 28 19.44 5.24 -11.13
CA SER A 28 20.26 4.07 -11.45
C SER A 28 19.88 2.86 -10.59
N GLU A 29 20.07 1.65 -11.12
CA GLU A 29 19.86 0.41 -10.35
C GLU A 29 20.61 0.41 -9.01
N ALA A 30 21.77 1.07 -8.94
CA ALA A 30 22.57 1.17 -7.72
C ALA A 30 21.93 2.09 -6.68
N GLU A 31 21.30 3.18 -7.09
CA GLU A 31 20.59 4.12 -6.20
C GLU A 31 19.29 3.48 -5.67
N ILE A 32 18.52 2.83 -6.56
CA ILE A 32 17.33 2.07 -6.17
C ILE A 32 17.71 0.97 -5.16
N GLN A 33 18.75 0.20 -5.45
CA GLN A 33 19.23 -0.85 -4.55
C GLN A 33 19.72 -0.30 -3.20
N ALA A 34 20.33 0.89 -3.18
CA ALA A 34 20.75 1.55 -1.95
C ALA A 34 19.55 1.97 -1.10
N SER A 35 18.50 2.56 -1.69
CA SER A 35 17.23 2.88 -1.01
C SER A 35 16.58 1.63 -0.41
N MET A 36 16.52 0.54 -1.19
CA MET A 36 16.01 -0.75 -0.72
C MET A 36 16.80 -1.30 0.48
N ASP A 37 18.14 -1.21 0.43
CA ASP A 37 19.02 -1.70 1.49
C ASP A 37 18.91 -0.85 2.76
N GLU A 38 18.75 0.47 2.63
CA GLU A 38 18.49 1.38 3.74
C GLU A 38 17.17 1.04 4.43
N TYR A 39 16.07 0.94 3.67
CA TYR A 39 14.77 0.52 4.20
C TYR A 39 14.86 -0.84 4.91
N LYS A 40 15.56 -1.79 4.32
CA LYS A 40 15.75 -3.12 4.92
C LYS A 40 16.55 -3.07 6.21
N ALA A 41 17.60 -2.26 6.28
CA ALA A 41 18.39 -2.06 7.49
C ALA A 41 17.54 -1.44 8.61
N GLU A 42 16.76 -0.41 8.29
CA GLU A 42 15.81 0.20 9.22
C GLU A 42 14.76 -0.80 9.71
N LEU A 43 14.11 -1.51 8.78
CA LEU A 43 13.10 -2.51 9.07
C LEU A 43 13.62 -3.55 10.07
N MET A 44 14.86 -4.00 9.89
CA MET A 44 15.51 -4.98 10.77
C MET A 44 15.81 -4.45 12.17
N ASN A 45 15.88 -3.12 12.33
CA ASN A 45 16.09 -2.43 13.60
C ASN A 45 14.77 -2.02 14.28
N ARG A 46 13.62 -2.09 13.59
CA ARG A 46 12.32 -1.79 14.20
C ARG A 46 12.02 -2.79 15.31
N GLU A 47 11.59 -2.29 16.47
CA GLU A 47 11.41 -3.10 17.68
C GLU A 47 10.40 -4.23 17.46
N SER A 48 9.31 -3.97 16.72
CA SER A 48 8.29 -4.96 16.38
C SER A 48 8.84 -6.13 15.57
N VAL A 49 9.71 -5.82 14.60
CA VAL A 49 10.40 -6.79 13.75
C VAL A 49 11.43 -7.59 14.54
N ALA A 50 12.25 -6.91 15.34
CA ALA A 50 13.24 -7.55 16.20
C ALA A 50 12.59 -8.52 17.21
N LYS A 51 11.47 -8.11 17.84
CA LYS A 51 10.70 -8.95 18.77
C LYS A 51 10.18 -10.22 18.11
N GLU A 52 9.60 -10.13 16.92
CA GLU A 52 9.14 -11.32 16.20
C GLU A 52 10.30 -12.27 15.86
N ARG A 53 11.44 -11.75 15.38
CA ARG A 53 12.62 -12.56 15.03
C ARG A 53 13.15 -13.38 16.20
N VAL A 54 13.17 -12.80 17.40
CA VAL A 54 13.68 -13.46 18.61
C VAL A 54 12.64 -14.43 19.20
N MET A 55 11.35 -14.11 19.09
CA MET A 55 10.27 -14.81 19.79
C MET A 55 9.36 -15.64 18.86
N ARG A 56 9.90 -16.17 17.75
CA ARG A 56 9.20 -16.84 16.63
C ARG A 56 8.12 -17.89 16.97
N GLY A 57 8.04 -18.40 18.21
CA GLY A 57 7.01 -19.34 18.67
C GLY A 57 6.10 -18.84 19.81
N VAL A 58 6.36 -17.66 20.39
CA VAL A 58 5.62 -17.10 21.55
C VAL A 58 5.01 -15.73 21.21
N TYR A 59 5.56 -15.05 20.20
CA TYR A 59 5.03 -13.77 19.72
C TYR A 59 3.75 -13.97 18.91
N ALA A 60 2.63 -14.05 19.62
CA ALA A 60 1.34 -13.70 19.05
C ALA A 60 1.27 -12.16 19.06
N ALA A 61 1.46 -11.53 17.89
CA ALA A 61 1.16 -10.12 17.73
C ALA A 61 -0.27 -9.89 18.26
N LYS A 62 -0.42 -9.07 19.29
CA LYS A 62 -1.65 -8.92 20.06
C LYS A 62 -2.71 -8.30 19.15
N GLY A 63 -3.54 -9.13 18.50
CA GLY A 63 -4.72 -8.71 17.73
C GLY A 63 -4.49 -7.47 16.87
N GLY A 64 -3.48 -7.50 16.01
CA GLY A 64 -3.04 -6.34 15.23
C GLY A 64 -4.13 -5.75 14.34
N VAL A 65 -3.85 -4.56 13.84
CA VAL A 65 -4.75 -3.79 13.00
C VAL A 65 -4.24 -3.80 11.56
N VAL A 66 -5.19 -3.83 10.61
CA VAL A 66 -4.93 -3.66 9.17
C VAL A 66 -5.90 -2.66 8.56
N GLY A 67 -5.49 -1.98 7.50
CA GLY A 67 -6.34 -1.10 6.72
C GLY A 67 -7.01 -1.85 5.55
N VAL A 68 -8.34 -1.73 5.44
CA VAL A 68 -9.09 -2.05 4.22
C VAL A 68 -9.58 -0.76 3.60
N PHE A 69 -9.67 -0.65 2.27
CA PHE A 69 -10.16 0.57 1.63
C PHE A 69 -11.59 0.87 2.11
N LYS A 70 -11.81 2.11 2.55
CA LYS A 70 -13.15 2.59 2.89
C LYS A 70 -13.96 2.70 1.60
N ILE A 71 -15.22 2.28 1.63
CA ILE A 71 -16.16 2.52 0.53
C ILE A 71 -17.08 3.68 0.88
N SER A 72 -17.96 3.49 1.87
CA SER A 72 -18.95 4.49 2.27
C SER A 72 -18.82 4.87 3.74
N SER A 73 -18.79 3.89 4.63
CA SER A 73 -18.65 4.08 6.07
C SER A 73 -17.79 2.98 6.69
N CYS A 74 -16.98 3.36 7.68
CA CYS A 74 -16.29 2.41 8.55
C CYS A 74 -17.18 1.87 9.68
N GLY A 75 -18.45 2.27 9.77
CA GLY A 75 -19.33 1.83 10.85
C GLY A 75 -18.74 2.16 12.21
N THR A 76 -18.45 1.14 13.01
CA THR A 76 -17.78 1.29 14.31
C THR A 76 -16.25 1.23 14.24
N TYR A 77 -15.68 0.86 13.09
CA TYR A 77 -14.24 0.84 12.87
C TYR A 77 -13.70 2.26 12.74
N LYS A 78 -12.41 2.40 13.05
CA LYS A 78 -11.69 3.67 12.94
C LYS A 78 -11.26 3.93 11.51
N GLU A 79 -11.04 5.19 11.18
CA GLU A 79 -10.62 5.65 9.86
C GLU A 79 -9.17 6.11 9.94
N LEU A 80 -8.42 5.79 8.88
CA LEU A 80 -7.06 6.23 8.64
C LEU A 80 -6.99 6.78 7.22
N ARG A 81 -6.41 7.97 7.08
CA ARG A 81 -6.03 8.56 5.81
C ARG A 81 -4.51 8.65 5.74
N ILE A 82 -3.95 8.23 4.61
CA ILE A 82 -2.57 8.48 4.23
C ILE A 82 -2.61 9.37 3.01
N SER A 83 -2.06 10.58 3.13
CA SER A 83 -1.84 11.47 2.00
C SER A 83 -0.42 11.29 1.53
N MET A 84 -0.28 10.94 0.26
CA MET A 84 0.99 10.88 -0.44
C MET A 84 1.10 12.13 -1.29
N ASP A 85 2.15 12.91 -1.03
CA ASP A 85 2.57 14.02 -1.86
C ASP A 85 3.15 13.43 -3.14
N CYS A 86 2.56 13.76 -4.25
CA CYS A 86 2.90 13.28 -5.57
C CYS A 86 3.48 14.46 -6.37
N GLU A 87 3.88 14.23 -7.60
CA GLU A 87 4.47 15.24 -8.47
C GLU A 87 3.61 16.52 -8.52
N ASP A 88 4.21 17.64 -8.13
CA ASP A 88 3.53 18.94 -8.11
C ASP A 88 3.43 19.55 -9.52
N LYS A 89 4.39 19.23 -10.41
CA LYS A 89 4.44 19.82 -11.75
C LYS A 89 3.92 18.84 -12.78
N ARG A 90 2.87 19.28 -13.48
CA ARG A 90 2.22 18.48 -14.54
C ARG A 90 1.69 17.16 -13.99
N ASP A 91 1.10 17.25 -12.79
CA ASP A 91 0.50 16.14 -12.07
C ASP A 91 -0.37 15.27 -12.96
N ASN A 92 -0.20 13.96 -12.83
CA ASN A 92 -0.97 12.97 -13.56
C ASN A 92 -1.44 11.84 -12.64
N SER A 93 -1.59 12.08 -11.34
CA SER A 93 -2.26 11.15 -10.43
C SER A 93 -3.76 11.10 -10.73
N TYR A 94 -4.33 9.90 -10.84
CA TYR A 94 -5.76 9.74 -11.10
C TYR A 94 -6.31 8.44 -10.52
N THR A 95 -7.64 8.37 -10.47
CA THR A 95 -8.36 7.14 -10.20
C THR A 95 -9.21 6.75 -11.39
N THR A 96 -9.36 5.46 -11.63
CA THR A 96 -10.34 4.94 -12.59
C THR A 96 -11.30 3.97 -11.90
N GLY A 97 -12.53 3.88 -12.40
CA GLY A 97 -13.52 2.99 -11.83
C GLY A 97 -13.87 3.34 -10.39
N ASN A 98 -14.19 2.33 -9.58
CA ASN A 98 -14.57 2.54 -8.18
C ASN A 98 -13.44 2.11 -7.24
N VAL A 99 -12.83 3.08 -6.55
CA VAL A 99 -11.74 2.86 -5.58
C VAL A 99 -12.19 3.15 -4.14
N GLY A 100 -13.50 3.24 -3.92
CA GLY A 100 -14.08 3.59 -2.62
C GLY A 100 -13.94 5.07 -2.31
N ALA A 101 -13.47 5.38 -1.10
CA ALA A 101 -13.32 6.74 -0.60
C ALA A 101 -11.92 7.34 -0.83
N THR A 102 -10.99 6.60 -1.44
CA THR A 102 -9.70 7.14 -1.89
C THR A 102 -9.93 8.15 -3.01
N TYR A 103 -9.18 9.25 -3.01
CA TYR A 103 -9.35 10.34 -3.98
C TYR A 103 -8.02 11.05 -4.29
N ILE A 104 -8.03 11.85 -5.35
CA ILE A 104 -6.93 12.77 -5.71
C ILE A 104 -7.34 14.19 -5.35
N GLU A 105 -6.44 14.95 -4.73
CA GLU A 105 -6.65 16.35 -4.38
C GLU A 105 -5.35 17.12 -4.62
N ASN A 106 -5.37 18.04 -5.59
CA ASN A 106 -4.20 18.83 -6.02
C ASN A 106 -3.00 17.93 -6.41
N GLY A 107 -3.18 16.98 -7.34
CA GLY A 107 -2.13 16.03 -7.71
C GLY A 107 -1.86 14.91 -6.69
N ASN A 108 -2.22 15.10 -5.42
CA ASN A 108 -1.86 14.20 -4.33
C ASN A 108 -2.86 13.06 -4.11
N VAL A 109 -2.33 11.87 -3.84
CA VAL A 109 -3.12 10.67 -3.61
C VAL A 109 -3.49 10.56 -2.13
N ASN A 110 -4.79 10.58 -1.83
CA ASN A 110 -5.34 10.45 -0.48
C ASN A 110 -5.98 9.08 -0.30
N PHE A 111 -5.20 8.12 0.21
CA PHE A 111 -5.70 6.78 0.52
C PHE A 111 -6.55 6.79 1.79
N VAL A 112 -7.76 6.22 1.73
CA VAL A 112 -8.68 6.21 2.89
C VAL A 112 -9.07 4.78 3.27
N PHE A 113 -8.82 4.44 4.54
CA PHE A 113 -8.96 3.10 5.08
C PHE A 113 -9.89 3.04 6.29
N CYS A 114 -10.56 1.89 6.44
CA CYS A 114 -11.10 1.45 7.70
C CYS A 114 -10.11 0.51 8.41
N LEU A 115 -9.81 0.81 9.66
CA LEU A 115 -8.92 0.04 10.51
C LEU A 115 -9.65 -1.14 11.14
N THR A 116 -9.24 -2.35 10.78
CA THR A 116 -9.95 -3.60 11.07
C THR A 116 -9.01 -4.63 11.69
N ASN A 117 -9.57 -5.71 12.22
CA ASN A 117 -8.79 -6.70 12.95
C ASN A 117 -8.02 -7.61 11.98
N ALA A 118 -6.71 -7.71 12.15
CA ALA A 118 -5.81 -8.55 11.36
C ALA A 118 -6.16 -10.04 11.41
N SER A 119 -6.81 -10.53 12.47
CA SER A 119 -7.21 -11.94 12.63
C SER A 119 -8.28 -12.42 11.65
N ARG A 120 -8.91 -11.52 10.90
CA ARG A 120 -9.88 -11.85 9.85
C ARG A 120 -9.21 -12.38 8.59
N TYR A 121 -10.00 -13.02 7.74
CA TYR A 121 -9.61 -13.41 6.39
C TYR A 121 -10.06 -12.36 5.39
N TYR A 122 -9.10 -11.72 4.74
CA TYR A 122 -9.33 -10.80 3.63
C TYR A 122 -8.87 -11.50 2.34
N PRO A 123 -9.74 -11.68 1.33
CA PRO A 123 -9.36 -12.29 0.06
C PRO A 123 -8.65 -11.26 -0.83
N GLY A 124 -7.48 -10.76 -0.42
CA GLY A 124 -6.76 -9.71 -1.13
C GLY A 124 -5.81 -8.95 -0.22
N GLY A 125 -5.18 -7.91 -0.77
CA GLY A 125 -4.18 -7.12 -0.08
C GLY A 125 -4.82 -6.13 0.90
N VAL A 126 -4.41 -6.20 2.16
CA VAL A 126 -4.72 -5.20 3.20
C VAL A 126 -3.49 -4.38 3.53
N LEU A 127 -3.68 -3.10 3.89
CA LEU A 127 -2.59 -2.26 4.36
C LEU A 127 -2.11 -2.76 5.73
N LEU A 128 -0.81 -2.97 5.86
CA LEU A 128 -0.16 -3.33 7.12
C LEU A 128 0.12 -2.05 7.92
N VAL A 129 -0.77 -1.70 8.86
CA VAL A 129 -0.55 -0.56 9.77
C VAL A 129 0.22 -0.97 11.03
N ASP A 130 0.06 -2.23 11.43
CA ASP A 130 0.89 -2.87 12.45
C ASP A 130 1.85 -3.87 11.82
N HIS A 131 2.91 -4.16 12.56
CA HIS A 131 3.65 -5.39 12.34
C HIS A 131 2.82 -6.61 12.74
N ILE A 132 2.56 -7.51 11.79
CA ILE A 132 1.71 -8.67 12.04
C ILE A 132 2.39 -9.96 11.60
N ASN A 133 2.51 -10.87 12.56
CA ASN A 133 2.96 -12.25 12.32
C ASN A 133 1.79 -13.03 11.72
N TYR A 134 1.77 -13.10 10.41
CA TYR A 134 0.71 -13.79 9.68
C TYR A 134 0.93 -15.29 9.47
N ASN A 135 1.80 -15.92 10.26
CA ASN A 135 1.78 -17.38 10.43
C ASN A 135 0.65 -17.83 11.39
N LEU A 136 -0.49 -17.14 11.32
CA LEU A 136 -1.64 -17.37 12.20
C LEU A 136 -2.30 -18.69 11.81
N THR A 137 -2.28 -19.64 12.74
CA THR A 137 -3.04 -20.87 12.61
C THR A 137 -4.52 -20.56 12.76
N LEU A 138 -5.28 -20.58 11.66
CA LEU A 138 -6.73 -20.63 11.76
C LEU A 138 -7.13 -22.03 12.22
N THR A 139 -7.96 -22.09 13.27
CA THR A 139 -8.48 -23.34 13.79
C THR A 139 -9.99 -23.35 13.66
N GLN A 140 -10.52 -24.34 12.96
CA GLN A 140 -11.96 -24.64 12.92
C GLN A 140 -12.14 -26.13 13.22
N GLU A 141 -12.87 -26.43 14.29
CA GLU A 141 -13.03 -27.80 14.81
C GLU A 141 -11.67 -28.50 15.02
N TYR A 142 -11.41 -29.59 14.28
CA TYR A 142 -10.18 -30.38 14.34
C TYR A 142 -9.16 -30.00 13.25
N ARG A 143 -9.48 -29.02 12.39
CA ARG A 143 -8.60 -28.59 11.29
C ARG A 143 -7.81 -27.35 11.69
N ARG A 144 -6.53 -27.34 11.30
CA ARG A 144 -5.59 -26.24 11.49
C ARG A 144 -4.93 -25.93 10.17
N GLU A 145 -4.97 -24.67 9.75
CA GLU A 145 -4.24 -24.17 8.59
C GLU A 145 -3.34 -23.03 9.06
N ASN A 146 -2.05 -23.19 8.85
CA ASN A 146 -1.12 -22.09 8.99
C ASN A 146 -1.29 -21.21 7.76
N ARG A 147 -1.84 -20.01 7.94
CA ARG A 147 -1.81 -19.03 6.86
C ARG A 147 -0.36 -18.65 6.64
N GLN A 148 0.07 -18.61 5.38
CA GLN A 148 1.30 -17.93 5.01
C GLN A 148 0.87 -16.68 4.27
N MET A 149 1.48 -15.54 4.58
CA MET A 149 1.17 -14.30 3.87
C MET A 149 2.37 -13.80 3.10
N ASP A 150 2.07 -13.27 1.93
CA ASP A 150 2.97 -12.47 1.13
C ASP A 150 2.85 -11.03 1.60
N VAL A 151 3.99 -10.41 1.89
CA VAL A 151 4.07 -8.98 2.14
C VAL A 151 4.69 -8.35 0.91
N ILE A 152 3.91 -7.53 0.22
CA ILE A 152 4.38 -6.73 -0.91
C ILE A 152 4.61 -5.32 -0.40
N VAL A 153 5.85 -4.88 -0.45
CA VAL A 153 6.28 -3.54 -0.04
C VAL A 153 6.50 -2.72 -1.29
N CYS A 154 5.86 -1.56 -1.37
CA CYS A 154 5.97 -0.59 -2.45
C CYS A 154 6.55 0.68 -1.84
N HIS A 155 7.69 1.11 -2.34
CA HIS A 155 8.28 2.40 -2.01
C HIS A 155 7.97 3.39 -3.13
N HIS A 156 7.54 4.57 -2.69
CA HIS A 156 7.22 5.73 -3.49
C HIS A 156 8.24 6.81 -3.13
N ASP A 157 9.11 7.13 -4.09
CA ASP A 157 9.95 8.33 -4.10
C ASP A 157 8.98 9.49 -4.31
N ALA A 158 8.55 10.11 -3.22
CA ALA A 158 7.56 11.18 -3.26
C ALA A 158 8.25 12.50 -3.64
N GLU A 159 7.49 13.51 -4.05
CA GLU A 159 8.00 14.82 -4.48
C GLU A 159 9.20 15.33 -3.65
N ASP A 160 10.36 15.40 -4.30
CA ASP A 160 11.63 15.77 -3.66
C ASP A 160 11.66 17.25 -3.24
N ASN A 161 10.90 18.13 -3.91
CA ASN A 161 10.89 19.56 -3.64
C ASN A 161 9.86 19.94 -2.58
N ASN A 162 10.13 19.56 -1.33
CA ASN A 162 9.33 19.85 -0.12
C ASN A 162 8.17 18.85 0.12
N PRO A 163 8.48 17.57 0.41
CA PRO A 163 7.48 16.54 0.62
C PRO A 163 6.59 16.84 1.83
N SER A 164 5.29 16.71 1.62
CA SER A 164 4.22 17.04 2.56
C SER A 164 3.32 15.84 2.87
N ASN A 165 3.86 14.63 2.74
CA ASN A 165 3.24 13.37 3.15
C ASN A 165 2.65 13.48 4.57
N TYR A 166 1.48 12.89 4.84
CA TYR A 166 0.95 12.84 6.20
C TYR A 166 -0.02 11.70 6.46
N VAL A 167 -0.23 11.45 7.76
CA VAL A 167 -1.17 10.45 8.27
C VAL A 167 -2.16 11.15 9.20
N GLU A 168 -3.45 10.92 8.96
CA GLU A 168 -4.52 11.37 9.84
C GLU A 168 -5.44 10.20 10.17
N GLY A 169 -5.87 10.10 11.42
CA GLY A 169 -6.83 9.08 11.81
C GLY A 169 -7.59 9.46 13.06
N ASN A 170 -8.73 8.81 13.25
CA ASN A 170 -9.60 9.01 14.43
C ASN A 170 -9.42 7.93 15.51
N ASP A 171 -8.35 7.15 15.40
CA ASP A 171 -7.81 6.30 16.44
C ASP A 171 -6.59 6.98 17.08
N ASN A 172 -6.54 7.05 18.41
CA ASN A 172 -5.41 7.65 19.13
C ASN A 172 -4.10 6.89 18.93
N LEU A 173 -4.16 5.63 18.48
CA LEU A 173 -3.00 4.80 18.19
C LEU A 173 -2.55 4.89 16.74
N TYR A 174 -3.36 5.43 15.82
CA TYR A 174 -3.10 5.45 14.38
C TYR A 174 -3.50 6.80 13.79
N ASN A 175 -2.82 7.87 14.21
CA ASN A 175 -3.16 9.27 13.85
C ASN A 175 -1.94 10.12 13.50
N SER A 176 -0.77 9.50 13.27
CA SER A 176 0.45 10.22 12.90
C SER A 176 1.43 9.32 12.14
N LYS A 177 2.42 9.90 11.46
CA LYS A 177 3.46 9.13 10.72
C LYS A 177 4.13 8.07 11.61
N ALA A 178 4.52 8.45 12.82
CA ALA A 178 5.19 7.58 13.79
C ALA A 178 4.31 6.45 14.36
N SER A 179 3.01 6.50 14.10
CA SER A 179 2.05 5.52 14.61
C SER A 179 1.93 4.26 13.74
N LEU A 180 2.42 4.32 12.51
CA LEU A 180 2.48 3.17 11.61
C LEU A 180 3.69 2.31 11.98
N GLY A 181 3.45 1.02 12.19
CA GLY A 181 4.45 0.06 12.62
C GLY A 181 4.66 -1.08 11.61
N GLY A 182 5.80 -1.76 11.73
CA GLY A 182 6.12 -2.91 10.87
C GLY A 182 6.75 -2.48 9.56
N TYR A 183 6.10 -2.78 8.44
CA TYR A 183 6.64 -2.56 7.08
C TYR A 183 6.27 -1.19 6.49
N THR A 184 5.08 -0.67 6.78
CA THR A 184 4.68 0.65 6.27
C THR A 184 5.51 1.76 6.94
N LYS A 185 5.93 2.77 6.19
CA LYS A 185 6.67 3.95 6.65
C LYS A 185 6.17 5.17 5.89
N ILE A 186 6.01 6.29 6.58
CA ILE A 186 5.69 7.57 5.97
C ILE A 186 6.67 8.58 6.55
N ASP A 187 7.48 9.20 5.71
CA ASP A 187 8.47 10.20 6.05
C ASP A 187 8.53 11.26 4.95
N ASP A 188 9.71 11.51 4.38
CA ASP A 188 9.88 12.31 3.17
C ASP A 188 9.37 11.51 1.96
N ASP A 189 9.53 10.18 2.00
CA ASP A 189 8.96 9.21 1.06
C ASP A 189 7.73 8.50 1.65
N VAL A 190 7.11 7.65 0.82
CA VAL A 190 6.00 6.78 1.25
C VAL A 190 6.31 5.32 0.93
N THR A 191 6.40 4.49 1.97
CA THR A 191 6.52 3.04 1.81
C THR A 191 5.25 2.35 2.30
N LEU A 192 4.45 1.82 1.39
CA LEU A 192 3.21 1.09 1.71
C LEU A 192 3.44 -0.41 1.66
N ALA A 193 2.99 -1.11 2.70
CA ALA A 193 3.10 -2.56 2.76
C ALA A 193 1.73 -3.24 2.74
N TRP A 194 1.59 -4.24 1.88
CA TRP A 194 0.35 -4.92 1.58
C TRP A 194 0.45 -6.40 1.94
N GLY A 195 -0.40 -6.86 2.86
CA GLY A 195 -0.49 -8.25 3.24
C GLY A 195 -1.52 -8.99 2.39
N PHE A 196 -1.09 -10.02 1.66
CA PHE A 196 -1.95 -10.93 0.91
C PHE A 196 -1.99 -12.32 1.54
N PRO A 197 -3.18 -12.98 1.60
CA PRO A 197 -3.26 -14.37 2.03
C PRO A 197 -2.59 -15.31 1.02
N SER A 198 -2.11 -16.47 1.48
CA SER A 198 -1.82 -17.60 0.60
C SER A 198 -3.06 -17.98 -0.22
N ASN A 199 -2.83 -18.50 -1.44
CA ASN A 199 -3.88 -18.85 -2.39
C ASN A 199 -4.94 -19.78 -1.79
N GLY A 200 -6.16 -19.24 -1.60
CA GLY A 200 -7.34 -19.94 -1.09
C GLY A 200 -7.21 -20.44 0.35
N SER A 201 -8.33 -20.54 1.08
CA SER A 201 -8.37 -21.36 2.31
C SER A 201 -8.89 -22.76 1.98
N SER A 202 -8.31 -23.78 2.61
CA SER A 202 -8.69 -25.18 2.42
C SER A 202 -9.94 -25.62 3.21
N PHE A 203 -10.53 -24.74 4.02
CA PHE A 203 -11.75 -25.00 4.80
C PHE A 203 -12.65 -23.76 4.89
N SER A 204 -13.84 -23.91 5.49
CA SER A 204 -14.85 -22.86 5.59
C SER A 204 -14.40 -21.73 6.51
N ILE A 205 -14.39 -20.50 5.99
CA ILE A 205 -13.94 -19.32 6.73
C ILE A 205 -15.06 -18.31 7.04
N ALA A 206 -16.33 -18.69 6.91
CA ALA A 206 -17.50 -17.82 7.14
C ALA A 206 -17.36 -16.91 8.37
N ASN A 207 -16.98 -17.48 9.52
CA ASN A 207 -16.91 -16.75 10.78
C ASN A 207 -15.74 -15.76 10.87
N TYR A 208 -14.76 -15.87 9.99
CA TYR A 208 -13.54 -15.06 9.95
C TYR A 208 -13.50 -14.10 8.75
N PHE A 209 -14.44 -14.21 7.81
CA PHE A 209 -14.37 -13.51 6.54
C PHE A 209 -14.66 -12.01 6.67
N GLY A 210 -13.68 -11.20 6.27
CA GLY A 210 -13.77 -9.74 6.22
C GLY A 210 -14.09 -9.06 7.56
N PRO A 211 -14.22 -7.73 7.54
CA PRO A 211 -14.76 -6.95 8.65
C PRO A 211 -16.29 -7.05 8.68
N ALA A 212 -16.86 -7.17 9.88
CA ALA A 212 -18.29 -7.35 10.04
C ALA A 212 -19.02 -6.00 9.96
N GLY A 213 -20.14 -5.96 9.24
CA GLY A 213 -21.05 -4.80 9.25
C GLY A 213 -20.61 -3.61 8.40
N ILE A 214 -19.58 -3.75 7.56
CA ILE A 214 -19.17 -2.72 6.60
C ILE A 214 -18.91 -3.33 5.21
N GLN A 215 -18.99 -2.48 4.20
CA GLN A 215 -18.44 -2.76 2.87
C GLN A 215 -17.00 -2.25 2.84
N TYR A 216 -16.12 -2.94 2.12
CA TYR A 216 -14.69 -2.65 2.13
C TYR A 216 -14.03 -2.98 0.80
N GLY A 217 -12.92 -2.32 0.47
CA GLY A 217 -12.08 -2.67 -0.67
C GLY A 217 -10.75 -3.27 -0.25
N LEU A 218 -10.13 -3.98 -1.19
CA LEU A 218 -8.81 -4.61 -1.04
C LEU A 218 -8.00 -4.38 -2.31
N LEU A 219 -6.67 -4.45 -2.21
CA LEU A 219 -5.88 -4.73 -3.40
C LEU A 219 -6.20 -6.12 -3.92
N SER A 220 -6.21 -6.26 -5.24
CA SER A 220 -6.62 -7.50 -5.89
C SER A 220 -5.96 -7.67 -7.24
N THR A 221 -5.98 -8.89 -7.77
CA THR A 221 -5.54 -9.15 -9.14
C THR A 221 -6.27 -8.24 -10.13
N THR A 222 -5.61 -7.90 -11.23
CA THR A 222 -6.19 -7.08 -12.32
C THR A 222 -7.51 -7.64 -12.85
N ASN A 223 -7.67 -8.97 -12.85
CA ASN A 223 -8.89 -9.65 -13.29
C ASN A 223 -10.09 -9.47 -12.33
N ALA A 224 -9.81 -9.28 -11.04
CA ALA A 224 -10.81 -9.03 -10.01
C ALA A 224 -11.12 -7.53 -9.84
N ALA A 225 -10.14 -6.68 -10.16
CA ALA A 225 -10.23 -5.24 -9.99
C ALA A 225 -11.32 -4.60 -10.85
N THR A 226 -11.88 -3.54 -10.29
CA THR A 226 -12.93 -2.69 -10.87
C THR A 226 -12.59 -1.21 -10.80
N GLY A 227 -11.52 -0.86 -10.09
CA GLY A 227 -10.91 0.45 -10.10
C GLY A 227 -9.40 0.38 -9.95
N THR A 228 -8.74 1.48 -10.31
CA THR A 228 -7.29 1.66 -10.15
C THR A 228 -7.00 3.00 -9.50
N ILE A 229 -5.94 3.04 -8.70
CA ILE A 229 -5.34 4.26 -8.16
C ILE A 229 -3.97 4.37 -8.82
N HIS A 230 -3.76 5.42 -9.60
CA HIS A 230 -2.49 5.73 -10.23
C HIS A 230 -1.84 6.87 -9.43
N CYS A 231 -0.62 6.62 -9.00
CA CYS A 231 0.22 7.55 -8.26
C CYS A 231 1.35 8.01 -9.17
N ASP A 232 1.38 9.31 -9.40
CA ASP A 232 2.40 10.01 -10.19
C ASP A 232 3.40 10.63 -9.22
N ASP A 233 4.33 9.85 -8.67
CA ASP A 233 5.03 10.21 -7.43
C ASP A 233 6.25 11.13 -7.60
N GLU A 234 7.14 10.85 -8.56
CA GLU A 234 8.29 11.71 -8.90
C GLU A 234 8.69 11.52 -10.37
N ASP A 235 8.95 12.61 -11.10
CA ASP A 235 9.33 12.53 -12.52
C ASP A 235 10.84 12.37 -12.73
N SER A 236 11.65 12.84 -11.78
CA SER A 236 13.09 13.00 -11.94
C SER A 236 13.89 12.11 -11.01
N ASN A 237 14.72 11.23 -11.58
CA ASN A 237 15.57 10.32 -10.81
C ASN A 237 14.75 9.47 -9.81
N ASN A 238 13.59 8.98 -10.27
CA ASN A 238 12.62 8.26 -9.47
C ASN A 238 13.21 6.94 -8.94
N LYS A 239 13.16 6.77 -7.61
CA LYS A 239 13.68 5.63 -6.85
C LYS A 239 12.60 4.66 -6.39
N ASN A 240 11.45 4.63 -7.07
CA ASN A 240 10.42 3.65 -6.81
C ASN A 240 10.96 2.22 -6.90
N TRP A 241 10.43 1.39 -6.01
CA TRP A 241 10.71 -0.03 -6.06
C TRP A 241 9.59 -0.84 -5.40
N ILE A 242 9.51 -2.10 -5.83
CA ILE A 242 8.59 -3.07 -5.26
C ILE A 242 9.33 -4.34 -4.84
N GLN A 243 9.04 -4.81 -3.63
CA GLN A 243 9.68 -6.00 -3.07
C GLN A 243 8.66 -6.92 -2.40
N ARG A 244 8.79 -8.21 -2.71
CA ARG A 244 8.09 -9.27 -1.96
C ARG A 244 8.97 -9.81 -0.84
N TYR A 245 8.38 -9.91 0.36
CA TYR A 245 8.92 -10.61 1.50
C TYR A 245 8.09 -11.86 1.80
N ASN A 246 8.74 -13.02 1.72
CA ASN A 246 8.22 -14.30 2.16
C ASN A 246 8.50 -14.47 3.67
N LEU A 247 7.54 -15.04 4.42
CA LEU A 247 7.68 -15.46 5.82
C LEU A 247 8.70 -14.65 6.65
N GLY A 248 8.28 -13.47 7.13
CA GLY A 248 9.06 -12.67 8.07
C GLY A 248 10.49 -12.44 7.58
N TYR A 249 10.65 -11.52 6.61
CA TYR A 249 11.94 -10.92 6.19
C TYR A 249 12.75 -11.67 5.12
N THR A 250 12.27 -12.77 4.54
CA THR A 250 13.02 -13.44 3.46
C THR A 250 12.70 -12.78 2.12
N LEU A 251 13.71 -12.16 1.52
CA LEU A 251 13.57 -11.48 0.23
C LEU A 251 13.36 -12.50 -0.89
N ASP A 252 12.38 -12.24 -1.76
CA ASP A 252 12.15 -13.03 -2.97
C ASP A 252 12.81 -12.35 -4.17
N ASN A 253 14.05 -12.76 -4.48
CA ASN A 253 14.80 -12.21 -5.62
C ASN A 253 14.20 -12.60 -6.98
N SER A 254 13.18 -13.48 -7.01
CA SER A 254 12.49 -13.87 -8.26
C SER A 254 11.24 -13.02 -8.52
N PHE A 255 10.86 -12.16 -7.58
CA PHE A 255 9.75 -11.24 -7.74
C PHE A 255 10.08 -10.16 -8.76
N ASN A 256 9.14 -9.91 -9.67
CA ASN A 256 9.28 -8.94 -10.75
C ASN A 256 7.92 -8.28 -11.01
N GLU A 257 7.91 -7.19 -11.78
CA GLU A 257 6.71 -6.42 -12.11
C GLU A 257 5.57 -7.26 -12.71
N SER A 258 5.87 -8.25 -13.55
CA SER A 258 4.84 -9.12 -14.14
C SER A 258 4.14 -9.95 -13.05
N VAL A 259 4.89 -10.45 -12.07
CA VAL A 259 4.30 -11.15 -10.91
C VAL A 259 3.53 -10.16 -10.04
N ALA A 260 4.10 -8.98 -9.74
CA ALA A 260 3.43 -7.92 -8.98
C ALA A 260 2.06 -7.58 -9.58
N LEU A 261 2.00 -7.38 -10.89
CA LEU A 261 0.77 -7.01 -11.58
C LEU A 261 -0.24 -8.15 -11.60
N ASN A 262 0.17 -9.32 -12.07
CA ASN A 262 -0.77 -10.42 -12.31
C ASN A 262 -1.30 -11.04 -11.01
N ASP A 263 -0.45 -11.15 -10.00
CA ASP A 263 -0.79 -11.84 -8.76
C ASP A 263 -1.27 -10.90 -7.66
N PHE A 264 -0.83 -9.64 -7.66
CA PHE A 264 -1.08 -8.69 -6.58
C PHE A 264 -1.73 -7.38 -7.04
N GLY A 265 -1.81 -7.14 -8.35
CA GLY A 265 -2.47 -5.98 -8.92
C GLY A 265 -1.68 -4.68 -8.78
N ILE A 266 -0.36 -4.76 -8.71
CA ILE A 266 0.51 -3.61 -8.51
C ILE A 266 1.47 -3.49 -9.69
N THR A 267 1.56 -2.32 -10.31
CA THR A 267 2.65 -1.98 -11.23
C THR A 267 3.53 -0.93 -10.61
N GLU A 268 4.82 -1.00 -10.90
CA GLU A 268 5.82 0.01 -10.60
C GLU A 268 6.71 0.07 -11.84
N ASN A 269 6.74 1.21 -12.52
CA ASN A 269 7.60 1.48 -13.68
C ASN A 269 7.73 2.99 -13.82
N GLY A 270 8.47 3.61 -12.90
CA GLY A 270 8.46 5.06 -12.69
C GLY A 270 7.29 5.39 -11.80
N ASN A 271 6.07 5.32 -12.31
CA ASN A 271 4.87 5.53 -11.50
C ASN A 271 4.28 4.23 -10.95
N THR A 272 3.53 4.34 -9.85
CA THR A 272 2.89 3.19 -9.21
C THR A 272 1.39 3.14 -9.48
N THR A 273 0.85 1.96 -9.83
CA THR A 273 -0.60 1.75 -9.97
C THR A 273 -1.09 0.59 -9.12
N TYR A 274 -2.15 0.84 -8.35
CA TYR A 274 -2.82 -0.13 -7.50
C TYR A 274 -4.17 -0.56 -8.08
N SER A 275 -4.38 -1.87 -8.21
CA SER A 275 -5.65 -2.45 -8.66
C SER A 275 -6.53 -2.79 -7.45
N VAL A 276 -7.72 -2.16 -7.40
CA VAL A 276 -8.65 -2.26 -6.28
C VAL A 276 -9.91 -3.02 -6.70
N SER A 277 -10.39 -3.90 -5.81
CA SER A 277 -11.75 -4.45 -5.90
C SER A 277 -12.50 -4.22 -4.60
N LEU A 278 -13.79 -4.00 -4.73
CA LEU A 278 -14.69 -3.71 -3.62
C LEU A 278 -15.53 -4.94 -3.30
N SER A 279 -15.86 -5.14 -2.02
CA SER A 279 -16.70 -6.27 -1.58
C SER A 279 -18.10 -6.27 -2.21
N THR A 280 -18.52 -5.15 -2.79
CA THR A 280 -19.77 -4.96 -3.53
C THR A 280 -19.70 -5.43 -4.98
N ASP A 281 -18.50 -5.65 -5.52
CA ASP A 281 -18.30 -5.97 -6.92
C ASP A 281 -18.55 -7.44 -7.19
N ALA A 282 -19.26 -7.74 -8.28
CA ALA A 282 -19.48 -9.11 -8.70
C ALA A 282 -18.17 -9.87 -8.97
N LYS A 283 -17.11 -9.17 -9.40
CA LYS A 283 -15.80 -9.74 -9.69
C LYS A 283 -15.00 -10.09 -8.44
N PHE A 284 -15.28 -9.43 -7.30
CA PHE A 284 -14.56 -9.62 -6.04
C PHE A 284 -14.54 -11.08 -5.57
N SER A 285 -15.62 -11.83 -5.84
CA SER A 285 -15.73 -13.25 -5.53
C SER A 285 -15.40 -14.19 -6.68
N LYS A 286 -15.63 -13.75 -7.94
CA LYS A 286 -15.57 -14.64 -9.11
C LYS A 286 -14.19 -14.74 -9.76
N ASN A 287 -13.43 -13.63 -9.75
CA ASN A 287 -12.18 -13.52 -10.50
C ASN A 287 -10.96 -13.33 -9.59
N ASN A 288 -11.17 -13.48 -8.29
CA ASN A 288 -10.17 -13.22 -7.27
C ASN A 288 -9.58 -14.54 -6.78
N ARG A 289 -8.31 -14.78 -7.08
CA ARG A 289 -7.61 -16.01 -6.69
C ARG A 289 -7.48 -16.20 -5.18
N PHE A 290 -7.57 -15.10 -4.42
CA PHE A 290 -7.54 -15.11 -2.96
C PHE A 290 -8.93 -15.34 -2.35
N TYR A 291 -9.98 -15.39 -3.18
CA TYR A 291 -11.30 -15.70 -2.69
C TYR A 291 -11.39 -17.18 -2.30
N PRO A 292 -11.90 -17.51 -1.10
CA PRO A 292 -11.99 -18.90 -0.65
C PRO A 292 -12.91 -19.71 -1.57
N SER A 293 -12.49 -20.94 -1.89
CA SER A 293 -13.33 -21.89 -2.63
C SER A 293 -14.53 -22.39 -1.82
N ARG A 294 -14.49 -22.26 -0.48
CA ARG A 294 -15.56 -22.62 0.46
C ARG A 294 -15.76 -21.50 1.48
N LEU A 295 -16.82 -20.73 1.29
CA LEU A 295 -17.26 -19.75 2.30
C LEU A 295 -18.10 -20.39 3.40
N TYR A 296 -18.91 -21.38 3.06
CA TYR A 296 -19.86 -22.07 3.94
C TYR A 296 -19.43 -23.52 4.13
#